data_AF-A0A0U2SKV2-F1
#
_entry.id   AF-A0A0U2SKV2-F1
#
_cell.length_a   1.000
_cell.length_b   1.000
_cell.length_c   1.000
_cell.angle_alpha   90.00
_cell.angle_beta   90.00
_cell.angle_gamma   90.00
#
_symmetry.space_group_name_H-M   'P 1'
#
loop_
_entity.id
_entity.type
_entity.pdbx_description
1 polymer ?
#
loop_
_entity_poly.entity_id
_entity_poly.type
_entity_poly.pdbx_seq_one_letter_code
_entity_poly.pdbx_strand_id
1 'polypeptide(L)'
;MDLNYMIFGTALSFVIILVIFLIAYIFINKSYLRIKNYRVVDANEYFPEDEIHILRQIYFLLMMAGCFTFVVLALVVENYDLIYLAIYDFVISLICFIEVDTSSYKGKLIAFLLIPFGTVSFLISDFSILSLFTFSHIIAMVYMIKVYYGKFNEYTRNHGLGIAILLLFAIVFISMYITSFVEGVNMLDALVMSSNAFTSNGYAVLGNSVPGKLDSLVLVWGGYLLSGVSVSTLTAAILMKYFDGKFKDYDNRFDELENLLKEYKK
;
A
#
# COMPACT_ATOMS: atom_id res chain seq x y z
N MET A 1 45.92 3.68 2.85
CA MET A 1 44.93 3.25 3.87
C MET A 1 44.93 1.74 3.82
N ASP A 2 45.36 1.09 4.90
CA ASP A 2 45.62 -0.36 4.91
C ASP A 2 44.35 -1.16 4.62
N LEU A 3 44.47 -2.16 3.74
CA LEU A 3 43.37 -3.03 3.31
C LEU A 3 42.60 -3.63 4.50
N ASN A 4 43.31 -3.95 5.58
CA ASN A 4 42.71 -4.47 6.81
C ASN A 4 41.83 -3.44 7.54
N TYR A 5 42.20 -2.16 7.53
CA TYR A 5 41.37 -1.09 8.10
C TYR A 5 40.11 -0.83 7.26
N MET A 6 40.21 -0.97 5.93
CA MET A 6 39.07 -0.84 5.03
C MET A 6 38.09 -2.02 5.14
N ILE A 7 38.61 -3.25 5.24
CA ILE A 7 37.79 -4.46 5.48
C ILE A 7 37.14 -4.41 6.88
N PHE A 8 37.88 -4.00 7.90
CA PHE A 8 37.35 -3.88 9.25
C PHE A 8 36.28 -2.77 9.35
N GLY A 9 36.53 -1.62 8.73
CA GLY A 9 35.56 -0.51 8.70
C GLY A 9 34.26 -0.87 7.98
N THR A 10 34.34 -1.59 6.86
CA THR A 10 33.15 -2.07 6.14
C THR A 10 32.43 -3.17 6.93
N ALA A 11 33.13 -4.13 7.53
CA ALA A 11 32.50 -5.15 8.37
C ALA A 11 31.78 -4.53 9.59
N LEU A 12 32.37 -3.51 10.21
CA LEU A 12 31.77 -2.79 11.32
C LEU A 12 30.51 -2.02 10.89
N SER A 13 30.53 -1.35 9.73
CA SER A 13 29.34 -0.65 9.22
C SER A 13 28.19 -1.62 8.92
N PHE A 14 28.48 -2.81 8.38
CA PHE A 14 27.48 -3.88 8.21
C PHE A 14 26.81 -4.28 9.53
N VAL A 15 27.59 -4.46 10.59
CA VAL A 15 27.06 -4.83 11.91
C VAL A 15 26.19 -3.70 12.47
N ILE A 16 26.62 -2.44 12.34
CA ILE A 16 25.86 -1.27 12.81
C ILE A 16 24.52 -1.16 12.08
N ILE A 17 24.52 -1.32 10.75
CA ILE A 17 23.30 -1.31 9.92
C ILE A 17 22.30 -2.38 10.39
N LEU A 18 22.81 -3.60 10.61
CA LEU A 18 21.99 -4.73 11.03
C LEU A 18 21.39 -4.47 12.43
N VAL A 19 22.15 -3.89 13.34
CA VAL A 19 21.69 -3.50 14.68
C VAL A 19 20.61 -2.41 14.60
N ILE A 20 20.80 -1.36 13.79
CA ILE A 20 19.81 -0.29 13.62
C ILE A 20 18.49 -0.85 13.06
N PHE A 21 18.58 -1.67 12.02
CA PHE A 21 17.40 -2.29 11.41
C PHE A 21 16.65 -3.20 12.40
N LEU A 22 17.39 -4.00 13.18
CA LEU A 22 16.81 -4.85 14.23
C LEU A 22 16.15 -4.03 15.35
N ILE A 23 16.76 -2.93 15.79
CA ILE A 23 16.17 -2.05 16.81
C ILE A 23 14.86 -1.46 16.29
N ALA A 24 14.85 -0.94 15.06
CA ALA A 24 13.65 -0.41 14.43
C ALA A 24 12.55 -1.47 14.32
N TYR A 25 12.90 -2.68 13.88
CA TYR A 25 11.99 -3.82 13.83
C TYR A 25 11.39 -4.15 15.22
N ILE A 26 12.23 -4.28 16.25
CA ILE A 26 11.78 -4.60 17.61
C ILE A 26 10.85 -3.51 18.13
N PHE A 27 11.18 -2.24 17.88
CA PHE A 27 10.38 -1.09 18.31
C PHE A 27 9.00 -1.09 17.66
N ILE A 28 8.93 -1.29 16.34
CA ILE A 28 7.66 -1.33 15.59
C ILE A 28 6.83 -2.54 16.03
N ASN A 29 7.43 -3.73 16.11
CA ASN A 29 6.71 -4.94 16.48
C ASN A 29 6.14 -4.87 17.92
N LYS A 30 6.92 -4.35 18.88
CA LYS A 30 6.41 -4.12 20.24
C LYS A 30 5.28 -3.09 20.27
N SER A 31 5.40 -2.01 19.49
CA SER A 31 4.35 -0.99 19.39
C SER A 31 3.08 -1.58 18.81
N TYR A 32 3.19 -2.36 17.73
CA TYR A 32 2.08 -3.08 17.10
C TYR A 32 1.39 -4.03 18.09
N LEU A 33 2.14 -4.88 18.79
CA LEU A 33 1.57 -5.82 19.78
C LEU A 33 0.88 -5.10 20.94
N ARG A 34 1.43 -3.96 21.40
CA ARG A 34 0.81 -3.15 22.44
C ARG A 34 -0.50 -2.53 21.96
N ILE A 35 -0.54 -2.04 20.72
CA ILE A 35 -1.70 -1.37 20.12
C ILE A 35 -2.81 -2.39 19.78
N LYS A 36 -2.45 -3.58 19.31
CA LYS A 36 -3.40 -4.65 18.93
C LYS A 36 -4.34 -5.09 20.06
N ASN A 37 -3.93 -4.94 21.31
CA ASN A 37 -4.73 -5.33 22.47
C ASN A 37 -5.76 -4.27 22.89
N TYR A 38 -5.74 -3.07 22.29
CA TYR A 38 -6.76 -2.07 22.56
C TYR A 38 -7.97 -2.28 21.67
N ARG A 39 -9.14 -2.35 22.31
CA ARG A 39 -10.45 -2.51 21.64
C ARG A 39 -10.73 -1.43 20.58
N VAL A 40 -10.16 -0.24 20.75
CA VAL A 40 -10.23 0.89 19.79
C VAL A 40 -9.65 0.54 18.41
N VAL A 41 -8.85 -0.52 18.30
CA VAL A 41 -8.14 -0.91 17.07
C VAL A 41 -8.83 -2.10 16.37
N ASP A 42 -9.91 -2.65 16.93
CA ASP A 42 -10.64 -3.73 16.28
C ASP A 42 -11.51 -3.18 15.15
N ALA A 43 -11.00 -3.23 13.92
CA ALA A 43 -11.70 -2.75 12.73
C ALA A 43 -13.07 -3.42 12.54
N ASN A 44 -13.27 -4.65 13.03
CA ASN A 44 -14.56 -5.36 12.94
C ASN A 44 -15.65 -4.73 13.82
N GLU A 45 -15.27 -3.94 14.83
CA GLU A 45 -16.23 -3.23 15.69
C GLU A 45 -16.77 -1.96 14.99
N TYR A 46 -16.04 -1.41 14.02
CA TYR A 46 -16.35 -0.13 13.37
C TYR A 46 -16.78 -0.25 11.90
N PHE A 47 -16.31 -1.28 11.19
CA PHE A 47 -16.56 -1.45 9.76
C PHE A 47 -17.19 -2.81 9.45
N PRO A 48 -18.09 -2.88 8.45
CA PRO A 48 -18.60 -4.15 7.95
C PRO A 48 -17.48 -4.99 7.32
N GLU A 49 -17.63 -6.32 7.35
CA GLU A 49 -16.59 -7.26 6.88
C GLU A 49 -16.14 -6.98 5.44
N ASP A 50 -17.08 -6.65 4.54
CA ASP A 50 -16.78 -6.32 3.14
C ASP A 50 -15.80 -5.14 3.00
N GLU A 51 -15.91 -4.12 3.85
CA GLU A 51 -15.02 -2.95 3.84
C GLU A 51 -13.62 -3.32 4.34
N ILE A 52 -13.53 -4.20 5.33
CA ILE A 52 -12.26 -4.73 5.83
C ILE A 52 -11.57 -5.55 4.73
N HIS A 53 -12.33 -6.31 3.94
CA HIS A 53 -11.81 -7.03 2.78
C HIS A 53 -11.29 -6.08 1.70
N ILE A 54 -12.00 -4.98 1.42
CA ILE A 54 -11.56 -3.93 0.49
C ILE A 54 -10.26 -3.28 0.98
N LEU A 55 -10.18 -2.91 2.26
CA LEU A 55 -8.99 -2.30 2.86
C LEU A 55 -7.77 -3.23 2.78
N ARG A 56 -7.96 -4.55 2.97
CA ARG A 56 -6.87 -5.54 2.77
C ARG A 56 -6.40 -5.60 1.32
N GLN A 57 -7.33 -5.55 0.36
CA GLN A 57 -6.99 -5.54 -1.06
C GLN A 57 -6.18 -4.27 -1.41
N ILE A 58 -6.63 -3.11 -0.94
CA ILE A 58 -5.91 -1.83 -1.10
C ILE A 58 -4.51 -1.92 -0.48
N TYR A 59 -4.39 -2.48 0.72
CA TYR A 59 -3.10 -2.67 1.38
C TYR A 59 -2.11 -3.50 0.55
N PHE A 60 -2.51 -4.68 0.05
CA PHE A 60 -1.63 -5.50 -0.78
C PHE A 60 -1.19 -4.77 -2.05
N LEU A 61 -2.08 -3.95 -2.59
CA LEU A 61 -1.86 -3.25 -3.83
C LEU A 61 -0.93 -2.03 -3.64
N LEU A 62 -1.08 -1.31 -2.52
CA LEU A 62 -0.12 -0.31 -2.06
C LEU A 62 1.27 -0.92 -1.82
N MET A 63 1.35 -2.12 -1.23
CA MET A 63 2.63 -2.80 -1.01
C MET A 63 3.31 -3.23 -2.32
N MET A 64 2.55 -3.80 -3.27
CA MET A 64 3.08 -4.13 -4.60
C MET A 64 3.63 -2.90 -5.30
N ALA A 65 2.85 -1.83 -5.34
CA ALA A 65 3.24 -0.58 -5.95
C ALA A 65 4.42 0.06 -5.24
N GLY A 66 4.44 -0.03 -3.92
CA GLY A 66 5.53 0.45 -3.09
C GLY A 66 6.87 -0.17 -3.51
N CYS A 67 6.88 -1.51 -3.54
CA CYS A 67 8.03 -2.29 -3.99
C CYS A 67 8.39 -1.99 -5.47
N PHE A 68 7.39 -1.88 -6.35
CA PHE A 68 7.63 -1.57 -7.76
C PHE A 68 8.26 -0.18 -7.96
N THR A 69 7.75 0.84 -7.27
CA THR A 69 8.30 2.19 -7.30
C THR A 69 9.74 2.22 -6.84
N PHE A 70 10.08 1.47 -5.77
CA PHE A 70 11.48 1.32 -5.36
C PHE A 70 12.33 0.72 -6.49
N VAL A 71 11.87 -0.38 -7.11
CA VAL A 71 12.60 -1.05 -8.21
C VAL A 71 12.82 -0.10 -9.40
N VAL A 72 11.79 0.64 -9.82
CA VAL A 72 11.92 1.59 -10.93
C VAL A 72 12.87 2.74 -10.56
N LEU A 73 12.71 3.32 -9.37
CA LEU A 73 13.59 4.41 -8.91
C LEU A 73 15.04 3.95 -8.77
N ALA A 74 15.29 2.77 -8.21
CA ALA A 74 16.64 2.24 -8.06
C ALA A 74 17.33 1.95 -9.41
N LEU A 75 16.57 1.72 -10.49
CA LEU A 75 17.09 1.44 -11.83
C LEU A 75 17.21 2.68 -12.73
N VAL A 76 16.34 3.68 -12.55
CA VAL A 76 16.20 4.83 -13.47
C VAL A 76 16.96 6.07 -12.99
N VAL A 77 17.36 6.13 -11.72
CA VAL A 77 17.70 7.40 -11.07
C VAL A 77 19.19 7.57 -10.79
N GLU A 78 19.78 8.56 -11.46
CA GLU A 78 21.04 9.19 -11.05
C GLU A 78 20.86 10.54 -10.31
N ASN A 79 19.64 11.11 -10.20
CA ASN A 79 19.49 12.53 -9.80
C ASN A 79 18.26 12.92 -8.93
N TYR A 80 17.50 11.98 -8.35
CA TYR A 80 16.48 12.35 -7.35
C TYR A 80 17.07 12.46 -5.97
N ASP A 81 16.37 13.17 -5.09
CA ASP A 81 16.72 13.42 -3.71
C ASP A 81 16.87 12.09 -2.93
N LEU A 82 18.12 11.61 -2.92
CA LEU A 82 18.53 10.27 -2.52
C LEU A 82 18.15 9.93 -1.08
N ILE A 83 18.00 10.95 -0.23
CA ILE A 83 17.59 10.83 1.17
C ILE A 83 16.14 10.35 1.27
N TYR A 84 15.22 10.89 0.48
CA TYR A 84 13.82 10.47 0.53
C TYR A 84 13.64 9.07 -0.04
N LEU A 85 14.40 8.71 -1.08
CA LEU A 85 14.42 7.34 -1.60
C LEU A 85 14.93 6.36 -0.53
N ALA A 86 15.97 6.74 0.21
CA ALA A 86 16.51 5.93 1.29
C ALA A 86 15.51 5.74 2.45
N ILE A 87 14.82 6.80 2.87
CA ILE A 87 13.78 6.69 3.90
C ILE A 87 12.64 5.79 3.44
N TYR A 88 12.19 5.98 2.19
CA TYR A 88 11.13 5.18 1.58
C TYR A 88 11.47 3.69 1.52
N ASP A 89 12.66 3.35 1.04
CA ASP A 89 13.16 1.98 0.99
C ASP A 89 13.24 1.34 2.38
N PHE A 90 13.77 2.08 3.36
CA PHE A 90 13.84 1.61 4.75
C PHE A 90 12.45 1.26 5.33
N VAL A 91 11.45 2.11 5.10
CA VAL A 91 10.08 1.89 5.59
C VAL A 91 9.43 0.68 4.92
N ILE A 92 9.49 0.58 3.58
CA ILE A 92 8.91 -0.56 2.85
C ILE A 92 9.59 -1.86 3.26
N SER A 93 10.91 -1.85 3.35
CA SER A 93 11.70 -2.99 3.80
C SER A 93 11.29 -3.49 5.18
N LEU A 94 11.06 -2.57 6.14
CA LEU A 94 10.58 -2.93 7.48
C LEU A 94 9.19 -3.57 7.45
N ILE A 95 8.25 -3.02 6.68
CA ILE A 95 6.89 -3.58 6.56
C ILE A 95 6.96 -4.98 5.95
N CYS A 96 7.69 -5.14 4.85
CA CYS A 96 7.91 -6.43 4.22
C CYS A 96 8.56 -7.43 5.20
N PHE A 97 9.58 -7.01 5.95
CA PHE A 97 10.30 -7.85 6.91
C PHE A 97 9.40 -8.39 8.02
N ILE A 98 8.45 -7.58 8.51
CA ILE A 98 7.47 -8.02 9.53
C ILE A 98 6.57 -9.14 9.02
N GLU A 99 6.25 -9.15 7.73
CA GLU A 99 5.35 -10.14 7.13
C GLU A 99 6.03 -11.43 6.65
N VAL A 100 7.36 -11.44 6.53
CA VAL A 100 8.07 -12.64 6.08
C VAL A 100 8.10 -13.68 7.20
N ASP A 101 7.59 -14.87 6.88
CA ASP A 101 7.75 -16.02 7.77
C ASP A 101 9.21 -16.51 7.77
N THR A 102 9.92 -16.27 8.87
CA THR A 102 11.31 -16.68 9.08
C THR A 102 11.46 -18.12 9.58
N SER A 103 10.38 -18.92 9.64
CA SER A 103 10.43 -20.33 10.06
C SER A 103 11.28 -21.19 9.12
N SER A 104 11.23 -20.89 7.82
CA SER A 104 11.93 -21.65 6.76
C SER A 104 13.27 -21.01 6.38
N TYR A 105 14.22 -21.81 5.87
CA TYR A 105 15.49 -21.29 5.36
C TYR A 105 15.29 -20.28 4.23
N LYS A 106 14.34 -20.55 3.33
CA LYS A 106 13.94 -19.63 2.26
C LYS A 106 13.47 -18.29 2.83
N GLY A 107 12.62 -18.32 3.86
CA GLY A 107 12.13 -17.12 4.54
C GLY A 107 13.24 -16.32 5.22
N LYS A 108 14.19 -16.99 5.88
CA LYS A 108 15.37 -16.33 6.47
C LYS A 108 16.24 -15.64 5.42
N LEU A 109 16.44 -16.28 4.27
CA LEU A 109 17.20 -15.71 3.16
C LEU A 109 16.50 -14.46 2.59
N ILE A 110 15.19 -14.53 2.38
CA ILE A 110 14.40 -13.37 1.91
C ILE A 110 14.46 -12.23 2.95
N ALA A 111 14.29 -12.54 4.23
CA ALA A 111 14.36 -11.56 5.31
C ALA A 111 15.73 -10.86 5.36
N PHE A 112 16.82 -11.60 5.14
CA PHE A 112 18.15 -11.02 5.04
C PHE A 112 18.31 -10.10 3.82
N LEU A 113 17.80 -10.52 2.66
CA LEU A 113 17.83 -9.70 1.44
C LEU A 113 16.91 -8.47 1.51
N LEU A 114 15.91 -8.47 2.39
CA LEU A 114 15.05 -7.33 2.68
C LEU A 114 15.72 -6.28 3.56
N ILE A 115 16.90 -6.53 4.12
CA ILE A 115 17.64 -5.48 4.81
C ILE A 115 18.25 -4.55 3.75
N PRO A 116 17.89 -3.27 3.73
CA PRO A 116 18.31 -2.36 2.66
C PRO A 116 19.72 -1.82 2.95
N PHE A 117 20.73 -2.69 2.89
CA PHE A 117 22.11 -2.37 3.30
C PHE A 117 22.69 -1.15 2.57
N GLY A 118 22.42 -1.02 1.26
CA GLY A 118 22.87 0.13 0.46
C GLY A 118 22.28 1.44 0.97
N THR A 119 20.98 1.45 1.22
CA THR A 119 20.22 2.58 1.75
C THR A 119 20.64 2.99 3.16
N VAL A 120 20.81 2.04 4.08
CA VAL A 120 21.24 2.38 5.45
C VAL A 120 22.70 2.84 5.45
N SER A 121 23.55 2.27 4.59
CA SER A 121 24.93 2.75 4.41
C SER A 121 24.98 4.18 3.88
N PHE A 122 24.09 4.53 2.95
CA PHE A 122 23.94 5.90 2.46
C PHE A 122 23.55 6.86 3.60
N LEU A 123 22.53 6.50 4.40
CA LEU A 123 22.05 7.36 5.50
C LEU A 123 23.10 7.61 6.61
N ILE A 124 24.05 6.70 6.81
CA ILE A 124 25.04 6.80 7.91
C ILE A 124 26.34 7.46 7.43
N SER A 125 26.71 7.31 6.17
CA SER A 125 28.07 7.63 5.71
C SER A 125 28.14 8.20 4.29
N ASP A 126 27.00 8.61 3.72
CA ASP A 126 26.87 9.20 2.38
C ASP A 126 27.51 8.36 1.25
N PHE A 127 27.65 7.04 1.46
CA PHE A 127 28.13 6.11 0.43
C PHE A 127 27.06 5.89 -0.64
N SER A 128 27.50 5.76 -1.90
CA SER A 128 26.60 5.60 -3.05
C SER A 128 25.54 4.49 -2.86
N ILE A 129 24.28 4.85 -3.15
CA ILE A 129 23.14 3.92 -3.18
C ILE A 129 23.31 2.86 -4.27
N LEU A 130 24.17 3.08 -5.27
CA LEU A 130 24.52 2.09 -6.29
C LEU A 130 25.60 1.13 -5.78
N SER A 131 25.20 0.20 -4.90
CA SER A 131 26.04 -0.89 -4.42
C SER A 131 25.51 -2.25 -4.90
N LEU A 132 26.36 -3.27 -4.90
CA LEU A 132 25.98 -4.68 -5.15
C LEU A 132 24.80 -5.12 -4.25
N PHE A 133 24.69 -4.56 -3.05
CA PHE A 133 23.62 -4.85 -2.11
C PHE A 133 22.27 -4.31 -2.59
N THR A 134 22.24 -3.17 -3.27
CA THR A 134 21.02 -2.61 -3.86
C THR A 134 20.46 -3.52 -4.95
N PHE A 135 21.32 -4.14 -5.76
CA PHE A 135 20.88 -5.13 -6.74
C PHE A 135 20.26 -6.37 -6.09
N SER A 136 20.88 -6.88 -5.02
CA SER A 136 20.31 -8.01 -4.26
C SER A 136 18.98 -7.65 -3.60
N HIS A 137 18.84 -6.40 -3.18
CA HIS A 137 17.63 -5.87 -2.56
C HIS A 137 16.49 -5.68 -3.57
N ILE A 138 16.79 -5.22 -4.79
CA ILE A 138 15.84 -5.19 -5.91
C ILE A 138 15.24 -6.58 -6.16
N ILE A 139 16.06 -7.64 -6.13
CA ILE A 139 15.56 -9.02 -6.30
C ILE A 139 14.57 -9.39 -5.19
N ALA A 140 14.85 -9.01 -3.94
CA ALA A 140 13.93 -9.23 -2.83
C ALA A 140 12.62 -8.46 -3.00
N MET A 141 12.69 -7.20 -3.44
CA MET A 141 11.51 -6.38 -3.70
C MET A 141 10.65 -6.95 -4.83
N VAL A 142 11.26 -7.42 -5.92
CA VAL A 142 10.54 -8.12 -7.00
C VAL A 142 9.88 -9.40 -6.49
N TYR A 143 10.55 -10.16 -5.62
CA TYR A 143 9.94 -11.32 -4.97
C TYR A 143 8.74 -10.93 -4.10
N MET A 144 8.84 -9.85 -3.33
CA MET A 144 7.73 -9.36 -2.50
C MET A 144 6.54 -8.90 -3.35
N ILE A 145 6.76 -8.25 -4.50
CA ILE A 145 5.67 -7.94 -5.46
C ILE A 145 4.91 -9.22 -5.81
N LYS A 146 5.62 -10.31 -6.14
CA LYS A 146 4.98 -11.60 -6.45
C LYS A 146 4.19 -12.15 -5.26
N VAL A 147 4.72 -12.05 -4.04
CA VAL A 147 4.02 -12.51 -2.82
C VAL A 147 2.73 -11.72 -2.60
N TYR A 148 2.79 -10.39 -2.66
CA TYR A 148 1.62 -9.54 -2.49
C TYR A 148 0.62 -9.71 -3.63
N TYR A 149 1.07 -9.95 -4.86
CA TYR A 149 0.19 -10.30 -5.97
C TYR A 149 -0.57 -11.60 -5.73
N GLY A 150 0.11 -12.63 -5.20
CA GLY A 150 -0.52 -13.88 -4.81
C GLY A 150 -1.62 -13.67 -3.78
N LYS A 151 -1.32 -12.94 -2.69
CA LYS A 151 -2.31 -12.57 -1.67
C LYS A 151 -3.47 -11.77 -2.29
N PHE A 152 -3.17 -10.74 -3.08
CA PHE A 152 -4.19 -9.91 -3.72
C PHE A 152 -5.12 -10.73 -4.63
N ASN A 153 -4.57 -11.62 -5.46
CA ASN A 153 -5.35 -12.44 -6.39
C ASN A 153 -6.26 -13.44 -5.65
N GLU A 154 -5.73 -14.12 -4.63
CA GLU A 154 -6.51 -15.02 -3.78
C GLU A 154 -7.69 -14.29 -3.11
N TYR A 155 -7.42 -13.12 -2.52
CA TYR A 155 -8.44 -12.32 -1.87
C TYR A 155 -9.46 -11.73 -2.86
N THR A 156 -9.03 -11.33 -4.06
CA THR A 156 -9.89 -10.74 -5.09
C THR A 156 -10.83 -11.76 -5.72
N ARG A 157 -10.34 -12.97 -6.03
CA ARG A 157 -11.16 -14.04 -6.62
C ARG A 157 -12.34 -14.43 -5.73
N ASN A 158 -12.20 -14.27 -4.42
CA ASN A 158 -13.22 -14.66 -3.45
C ASN A 158 -14.24 -13.54 -3.14
N HIS A 159 -13.98 -12.27 -3.50
CA HIS A 159 -14.80 -11.14 -3.04
C HIS A 159 -15.18 -10.12 -4.14
N GLY A 160 -14.93 -10.41 -5.42
CA GLY A 160 -15.57 -9.74 -6.59
C GLY A 160 -15.25 -8.26 -6.87
N LEU A 161 -14.67 -7.51 -5.92
CA LEU A 161 -14.45 -6.07 -6.04
C LEU A 161 -13.09 -5.66 -6.63
N GLY A 162 -12.16 -6.60 -6.78
CA GLY A 162 -10.76 -6.27 -7.05
C GLY A 162 -10.46 -5.77 -8.47
N ILE A 163 -11.36 -5.94 -9.46
CA ILE A 163 -11.13 -5.41 -10.82
C ILE A 163 -11.22 -3.88 -10.82
N ALA A 164 -12.22 -3.30 -10.15
CA ALA A 164 -12.38 -1.85 -10.08
C ALA A 164 -11.24 -1.18 -9.31
N ILE A 165 -10.82 -1.79 -8.19
CA ILE A 165 -9.69 -1.30 -7.37
C ILE A 165 -8.38 -1.41 -8.14
N LEU A 166 -8.14 -2.53 -8.82
CA LEU A 166 -6.92 -2.72 -9.62
C LEU A 166 -6.86 -1.76 -10.80
N LEU A 167 -7.99 -1.51 -11.46
CA LEU A 167 -8.08 -0.55 -12.56
C LEU A 167 -7.86 0.89 -12.08
N LEU A 168 -8.51 1.28 -10.98
CA LEU A 168 -8.33 2.59 -10.35
C LEU A 168 -6.87 2.84 -9.98
N PHE A 169 -6.26 1.84 -9.34
CA PHE A 169 -4.87 1.95 -8.96
C PHE A 169 -3.93 1.98 -10.16
N ALA A 170 -4.14 1.10 -11.15
CA ALA A 170 -3.30 1.06 -12.34
C ALA A 170 -3.36 2.40 -13.11
N ILE A 171 -4.54 3.01 -13.21
CA ILE A 171 -4.72 4.32 -13.86
C ILE A 171 -3.89 5.40 -13.13
N VAL A 172 -4.07 5.55 -11.81
CA VAL A 172 -3.34 6.57 -11.03
C VAL A 172 -1.83 6.31 -11.08
N PHE A 173 -1.42 5.05 -10.95
CA PHE A 173 -0.03 4.68 -10.88
C PHE A 173 0.70 4.83 -12.24
N ILE A 174 0.05 4.46 -13.35
CA ILE A 174 0.61 4.67 -14.70
C ILE A 174 0.70 6.17 -14.99
N SER A 175 -0.34 6.95 -14.70
CA SER A 175 -0.30 8.39 -14.91
C SER A 175 0.76 9.10 -14.08
N MET A 176 1.08 8.62 -12.87
CA MET A 176 2.20 9.17 -12.08
C MET A 176 3.53 9.09 -12.87
N TYR A 177 3.83 7.96 -13.51
CA TYR A 177 5.06 7.83 -14.32
C TYR A 177 5.02 8.68 -15.59
N ILE A 178 3.86 8.72 -16.27
CA ILE A 178 3.67 9.56 -17.47
C ILE A 178 3.88 11.03 -17.09
N THR A 179 3.22 11.49 -16.03
CA THR A 179 3.32 12.87 -15.53
C THR A 179 4.77 13.20 -15.13
N SER A 180 5.46 12.33 -14.38
CA SER A 180 6.86 12.57 -14.00
C SER A 180 7.77 12.71 -15.24
N PHE A 181 7.61 11.84 -16.23
CA PHE A 181 8.43 11.87 -17.45
C PHE A 181 8.12 13.08 -18.33
N VAL A 182 6.84 13.38 -18.53
CA VAL A 182 6.35 14.40 -19.46
C VAL A 182 6.51 15.82 -18.91
N GLU A 183 6.24 16.01 -17.63
CA GLU A 183 6.33 17.31 -16.97
C GLU A 183 7.73 17.57 -16.38
N GLY A 184 8.61 16.56 -16.38
CA GLY A 184 9.95 16.66 -15.80
C GLY A 184 9.93 16.94 -14.29
N VAL A 185 8.84 16.59 -13.63
CA VAL A 185 8.66 16.76 -12.18
C VAL A 185 9.09 15.49 -11.44
N ASN A 186 9.48 15.65 -10.17
CA ASN A 186 9.81 14.50 -9.34
C ASN A 186 8.58 13.60 -9.11
N MET A 187 8.80 12.34 -8.74
CA MET A 187 7.69 11.38 -8.59
C MET A 187 6.70 11.75 -7.48
N LEU A 188 7.14 12.48 -6.44
CA LEU A 188 6.25 12.93 -5.38
C LEU A 188 5.29 13.99 -5.90
N ASP A 189 5.80 14.98 -6.63
CA ASP A 189 5.02 16.01 -7.28
C ASP A 189 4.12 15.41 -8.37
N ALA A 190 4.61 14.44 -9.14
CA ALA A 190 3.81 13.70 -10.11
C ALA A 190 2.65 12.94 -9.44
N LEU A 191 2.89 12.32 -8.28
CA LEU A 191 1.83 11.63 -7.52
C LEU A 191 0.80 12.63 -7.01
N VAL A 192 1.23 13.80 -6.50
CA VAL A 192 0.33 14.88 -6.07
C VAL A 192 -0.48 15.41 -7.26
N MET A 193 0.15 15.62 -8.41
CA MET A 193 -0.50 16.02 -9.67
C MET A 193 -1.55 15.01 -10.11
N SER A 194 -1.16 13.74 -10.24
CA SER A 194 -2.07 12.68 -10.70
C SER A 194 -3.21 12.42 -9.71
N SER A 195 -2.94 12.46 -8.40
CA SER A 195 -3.99 12.28 -7.38
C SER A 195 -4.96 13.46 -7.31
N ASN A 196 -4.46 14.71 -7.44
CA ASN A 196 -5.32 15.89 -7.52
C ASN A 196 -6.21 15.87 -8.77
N ALA A 197 -5.63 15.52 -9.92
CA ALA A 197 -6.38 15.35 -11.16
C ALA A 197 -7.44 14.25 -11.04
N PHE A 198 -7.08 13.10 -10.46
CA PHE A 198 -8.00 11.97 -10.28
C PHE A 198 -9.15 12.26 -9.30
N THR A 199 -8.87 12.99 -8.20
CA THR A 199 -9.87 13.33 -7.18
C THR A 199 -10.66 14.59 -7.49
N SER A 200 -10.36 15.28 -8.60
CA SER A 200 -10.98 16.56 -8.97
C SER A 200 -10.80 17.67 -7.92
N ASN A 201 -9.74 17.59 -7.11
CA ASN A 201 -9.37 18.66 -6.19
C ASN A 201 -8.75 19.80 -7.01
N GLY A 202 -9.53 20.84 -7.28
CA GLY A 202 -9.25 21.94 -8.23
C GLY A 202 -8.03 22.83 -7.95
N TYR A 203 -7.07 22.41 -7.14
CA TYR A 203 -5.81 23.12 -6.96
C TYR A 203 -4.83 22.78 -8.10
N ALA A 204 -4.86 23.61 -9.15
CA ALA A 204 -3.75 24.14 -9.94
C ALA A 204 -2.52 23.28 -10.33
N VAL A 205 -2.61 21.95 -10.39
CA VAL A 205 -1.49 21.13 -10.90
C VAL A 205 -1.93 20.18 -12.00
N LEU A 206 -2.57 20.74 -13.03
CA LEU A 206 -2.69 20.11 -14.34
C LEU A 206 -1.34 20.22 -15.06
N GLY A 207 -0.98 19.22 -15.86
CA GLY A 207 0.26 19.28 -16.67
C GLY A 207 0.36 20.56 -17.49
N ASN A 208 1.55 21.14 -17.59
CA ASN A 208 1.80 22.32 -18.41
C ASN A 208 1.94 21.94 -19.89
N SER A 209 2.48 20.76 -20.16
CA SER A 209 2.65 20.23 -21.51
C SER A 209 1.34 19.70 -22.10
N VAL A 210 1.25 19.66 -23.42
CA VAL A 210 0.11 19.03 -24.12
C VAL A 210 -0.11 17.56 -23.69
N PRO A 211 0.91 16.69 -23.68
CA PRO A 211 0.74 15.32 -23.19
C PRO A 211 0.34 15.24 -21.71
N GLY A 212 0.85 16.11 -20.83
CA GLY A 212 0.45 16.12 -19.42
C GLY A 212 -0.99 16.62 -19.21
N LYS A 213 -1.48 17.54 -20.04
CA LYS A 213 -2.90 17.94 -20.07
C LYS A 213 -3.81 16.80 -20.51
N LEU A 214 -3.40 16.02 -21.51
CA LEU A 214 -4.16 14.84 -21.95
C LEU A 214 -4.21 13.77 -20.86
N ASP A 215 -3.09 13.50 -20.19
CA ASP A 215 -3.03 12.58 -19.04
C ASP A 215 -3.97 13.04 -17.91
N SER A 216 -3.90 14.34 -17.57
CA SER A 216 -4.79 14.94 -16.56
C SER A 216 -6.27 14.84 -16.94
N LEU A 217 -6.63 15.01 -18.21
CA LEU A 217 -8.01 14.85 -18.68
C LEU A 217 -8.49 13.41 -18.51
N VAL A 218 -7.67 12.42 -18.89
CA VAL A 218 -8.01 11.00 -18.70
C VAL A 218 -8.20 10.69 -17.22
N LEU A 219 -7.35 11.22 -16.34
CA LEU A 219 -7.47 11.06 -14.90
C LEU A 219 -8.74 11.67 -14.32
N VAL A 220 -9.09 12.90 -14.71
CA VAL A 220 -10.31 13.58 -14.23
C VAL A 220 -11.55 12.79 -14.65
N TRP A 221 -11.65 12.39 -15.92
CA TRP A 221 -12.80 11.62 -16.42
C TRP A 221 -12.86 10.21 -15.83
N GLY A 222 -11.71 9.54 -15.71
CA GLY A 222 -11.60 8.23 -15.09
C GLY A 222 -12.01 8.27 -13.61
N GLY A 223 -11.51 9.26 -12.87
CA GLY A 223 -11.87 9.49 -11.47
C GLY A 223 -13.35 9.83 -11.28
N TYR A 224 -13.92 10.68 -12.13
CA TYR A 224 -15.34 11.02 -12.08
C TYR A 224 -16.25 9.81 -12.35
N LEU A 225 -15.94 9.02 -13.38
CA LEU A 225 -16.71 7.82 -13.71
C LEU A 225 -16.60 6.76 -12.61
N LEU A 226 -15.39 6.50 -12.12
CA LEU A 226 -15.16 5.50 -11.07
C LEU A 226 -15.77 5.92 -9.73
N SER A 227 -15.57 7.16 -9.30
CA SER A 227 -16.18 7.67 -8.06
C SER A 227 -17.70 7.69 -8.13
N GLY A 228 -18.29 8.10 -9.26
CA GLY A 228 -19.74 8.09 -9.46
C GLY A 228 -20.32 6.68 -9.38
N VAL A 229 -19.69 5.70 -10.02
CA VAL A 229 -20.11 4.29 -9.94
C VAL A 229 -19.94 3.75 -8.52
N SER A 230 -18.78 3.96 -7.88
CA SER A 230 -18.50 3.47 -6.52
C SER A 230 -19.45 4.06 -5.47
N VAL A 231 -19.71 5.37 -5.51
CA VAL A 231 -20.65 6.03 -4.59
C VAL A 231 -22.07 5.52 -4.81
N SER A 232 -22.48 5.31 -6.07
CA SER A 232 -23.81 4.78 -6.39
C SER A 232 -23.98 3.36 -5.88
N THR A 233 -22.98 2.49 -6.09
CA THR A 233 -22.99 1.11 -5.59
C THR A 233 -22.99 1.07 -4.06
N LEU A 234 -22.17 1.90 -3.41
CA LEU A 234 -22.12 1.99 -1.95
C LEU A 234 -23.45 2.48 -1.38
N THR A 235 -24.03 3.52 -1.96
CA THR A 235 -25.33 4.07 -1.55
C THR A 235 -26.42 3.01 -1.69
N ALA A 236 -26.44 2.28 -2.81
CA ALA A 236 -27.38 1.19 -3.02
C ALA A 236 -27.23 0.08 -1.96
N ALA A 237 -26.00 -0.34 -1.65
CA ALA A 237 -25.73 -1.35 -0.64
C ALA A 237 -26.17 -0.91 0.77
N ILE A 238 -25.89 0.35 1.16
CA ILE A 238 -26.33 0.93 2.44
C ILE A 238 -27.85 0.96 2.52
N LEU A 239 -28.52 1.41 1.44
CA LEU A 239 -29.98 1.46 1.39
C LEU A 239 -30.59 0.06 1.47
N MET A 240 -30.08 -0.91 0.71
CA MET A 240 -30.54 -2.30 0.77
C MET A 240 -30.41 -2.87 2.19
N LYS A 241 -29.27 -2.70 2.85
CA LYS A 241 -29.07 -3.17 4.23
C LYS A 241 -30.02 -2.51 5.23
N TYR A 242 -30.23 -1.19 5.09
CA TYR A 242 -31.15 -0.44 5.94
C TYR A 242 -32.60 -0.90 5.73
N PHE A 243 -33.02 -1.09 4.48
CA PHE A 243 -34.37 -1.52 4.16
C PHE A 243 -34.60 -2.99 4.53
N ASP A 244 -33.66 -3.90 4.30
CA ASP A 244 -33.76 -5.30 4.74
C ASP A 244 -33.90 -5.40 6.27
N GLY A 245 -33.15 -4.58 7.01
CA GLY A 245 -33.29 -4.49 8.46
C GLY A 245 -34.69 -4.02 8.87
N LYS A 246 -35.24 -3.01 8.18
CA LYS A 246 -36.61 -2.54 8.42
C LYS A 246 -37.68 -3.55 8.01
N PHE A 247 -37.50 -4.26 6.90
CA PHE A 247 -38.45 -5.27 6.45
C PHE A 247 -38.53 -6.43 7.44
N LYS A 248 -37.38 -6.89 7.96
CA LYS A 248 -37.35 -7.90 9.04
C LYS A 248 -38.04 -7.41 10.31
N ASP A 249 -37.87 -6.16 10.69
CA ASP A 249 -38.56 -5.58 11.85
C ASP A 249 -40.08 -5.52 11.64
N TYR A 250 -40.53 -5.14 10.43
CA TYR A 250 -41.95 -5.17 10.09
C TYR A 250 -42.52 -6.59 10.07
N ASP A 251 -41.82 -7.56 9.50
CA ASP A 251 -42.23 -8.97 9.49
C ASP A 251 -42.38 -9.50 10.93
N ASN A 252 -41.41 -9.23 11.79
CA ASN A 252 -41.48 -9.62 13.20
C ASN A 252 -42.69 -9.01 13.92
N ARG A 253 -42.99 -7.72 13.68
CA ARG A 253 -44.15 -7.04 14.28
C ARG A 253 -45.48 -7.55 13.72
N PHE A 254 -45.51 -7.94 12.45
CA PHE A 254 -46.67 -8.58 11.83
C PHE A 254 -46.95 -9.95 12.44
N ASP A 255 -45.92 -10.78 12.62
CA ASP A 255 -46.03 -12.09 13.26
C ASP A 255 -46.53 -11.95 14.72
N GLU A 256 -46.03 -10.95 15.45
CA GLU A 256 -46.44 -10.65 16.82
C GLU A 256 -47.93 -10.23 16.89
N LEU A 257 -48.38 -9.39 15.95
CA LEU A 257 -49.78 -8.99 15.79
C LEU A 257 -50.70 -10.17 15.43
N GLU A 258 -50.25 -11.06 14.54
CA GLU A 258 -51.02 -12.23 14.14
C GLU A 258 -51.21 -13.21 15.31
N ASN A 259 -50.17 -13.39 16.12
CA ASN A 259 -50.23 -14.20 17.34
C ASN A 259 -51.21 -13.60 18.37
N LEU A 260 -51.16 -12.29 18.61
CA LEU A 260 -52.11 -11.60 19.49
C LEU A 260 -53.57 -11.73 19.01
N LEU A 261 -53.81 -11.64 17.69
CA LEU A 261 -55.14 -11.84 17.11
C LEU A 261 -55.64 -13.28 17.23
N LYS A 262 -54.75 -14.27 17.15
CA LYS A 262 -55.10 -15.68 17.37
C LYS A 262 -55.46 -15.96 18.83
N GLU A 263 -54.77 -15.33 19.78
CA GLU A 263 -55.13 -15.43 21.21
C GLU A 263 -56.48 -14.78 21.51
N TYR A 264 -56.78 -13.61 20.93
CA TYR A 264 -58.05 -12.91 21.14
C TYR A 264 -59.27 -13.60 20.53
N LYS A 265 -59.07 -14.52 19.58
CA LYS A 265 -60.14 -15.30 18.93
C LYS A 265 -60.47 -16.61 19.64
N LYS A 266 -59.75 -16.98 20.70
CA LYS A 266 -60.09 -18.10 21.60
C LYS A 266 -60.94 -17.63 22.76
#